data_AF-A0A545BN30-F1
#
_entry.id   AF-A0A545BN30-F1
#
_cell.length_a   1.000
_cell.length_b   1.000
_cell.length_c   1.000
_cell.angle_alpha   90.00
_cell.angle_beta   90.00
_cell.angle_gamma   90.00
#
_symmetry.space_group_name_H-M   'P 1'
#
loop_
_entity.id
_entity.type
_entity.pdbx_description
1 polymer ?
#
loop_
_entity_poly.entity_id
_entity_poly.type
_entity_poly.pdbx_seq_one_letter_code
_entity_poly.pdbx_strand_id
1 'polypeptide(L)'
;MISIVGLMAIAAYGLTAALQILVWNPLAAVPGATLDEIHEGLARRNESISLVAVLTWTSLGTLLALVVVLLTATRVISRLRTVVIVQLLILVLGAPMYFFASFSAGMALADAFFISGGDYTPWGGLLGLLSAAALICTLMVVIFRGRPGMRTART
;
A
#
# COMPACT_ATOMS: atom_id res chain seq x y z
N MET A 1 -5.01 -7.70 19.32
CA MET A 1 -3.65 -7.14 19.23
C MET A 1 -3.06 -7.32 17.84
N ILE A 2 -2.92 -8.55 17.32
CA ILE A 2 -2.34 -8.77 15.99
C ILE A 2 -3.06 -8.03 14.85
N SER A 3 -4.39 -7.98 14.87
CA SER A 3 -5.20 -7.31 13.85
C SER A 3 -4.93 -5.79 13.85
N ILE A 4 -4.69 -5.21 15.02
CA ILE A 4 -4.34 -3.79 15.16
C ILE A 4 -2.93 -3.53 14.62
N VAL A 5 -1.98 -4.43 14.90
CA VAL A 5 -0.61 -4.33 14.34
C VAL A 5 -0.65 -4.39 12.81
N GLY A 6 -1.39 -5.33 12.24
CA GLY A 6 -1.55 -5.40 10.78
C GLY A 6 -2.24 -4.16 10.20
N LEU A 7 -3.25 -3.61 10.88
CA LEU A 7 -3.86 -2.33 10.49
C LEU A 7 -2.84 -1.19 10.49
N MET A 8 -2.03 -1.05 11.54
CA MET A 8 -1.01 0.00 11.60
C MET A 8 0.04 -0.14 10.49
N ALA A 9 0.46 -1.37 10.19
CA ALA A 9 1.40 -1.63 9.09
C ALA A 9 0.80 -1.27 7.72
N ILE A 10 -0.46 -1.64 7.47
CA ILE A 10 -1.17 -1.31 6.22
C ILE A 10 -1.43 0.20 6.11
N ALA A 11 -1.78 0.86 7.21
CA ALA A 11 -1.95 2.31 7.25
C ALA A 11 -0.62 3.04 6.96
N ALA A 12 0.49 2.58 7.55
CA ALA A 12 1.82 3.11 7.27
C ALA A 12 2.21 2.92 5.79
N TYR A 13 1.90 1.76 5.20
CA TYR A 13 2.08 1.50 3.77
C TYR A 13 1.30 2.53 2.93
N GLY A 14 0.00 2.71 3.20
CA GLY A 14 -0.86 3.64 2.47
C GLY A 14 -0.41 5.10 2.61
N LEU A 15 -0.01 5.52 3.82
CA LEU A 15 0.53 6.87 4.05
C LEU A 15 1.84 7.08 3.28
N THR A 16 2.74 6.10 3.30
CA THR A 16 4.01 6.15 2.57
C THR A 16 3.75 6.24 1.07
N ALA A 17 2.79 5.47 0.54
CA ALA A 17 2.36 5.55 -0.86
C ALA A 17 1.81 6.94 -1.22
N ALA A 18 0.98 7.54 -0.36
CA ALA A 18 0.44 8.88 -0.60
C ALA A 18 1.54 9.95 -0.60
N LEU A 19 2.45 9.92 0.38
CA LEU A 19 3.59 10.84 0.45
C LEU A 19 4.53 10.66 -0.74
N GLN A 20 4.76 9.41 -1.15
CA GLN A 20 5.54 9.10 -2.34
C GLN A 20 4.92 9.75 -3.58
N ILE A 21 3.62 9.59 -3.82
CA ILE A 21 2.94 10.11 -5.01
C ILE A 21 2.82 11.63 -5.00
N LEU A 22 2.47 12.22 -3.84
CA LEU A 22 2.12 13.64 -3.75
C LEU A 22 3.30 14.56 -3.45
N VAL A 23 4.38 14.03 -2.86
CA VAL A 23 5.46 14.87 -2.31
C VAL A 23 6.83 14.42 -2.80
N TRP A 24 7.24 13.20 -2.44
CA TRP A 24 8.62 12.77 -2.66
C TRP A 24 8.95 12.53 -4.12
N ASN A 25 8.03 11.90 -4.87
CA ASN A 25 8.25 11.65 -6.28
C ASN A 25 8.23 12.95 -7.10
N PRO A 26 7.25 13.87 -6.97
CA PRO A 26 7.26 15.14 -7.69
C PRO A 26 8.53 15.97 -7.42
N LEU A 27 8.95 16.10 -6.16
CA LEU A 27 10.15 16.86 -5.80
C LEU A 27 11.44 16.26 -6.37
N ALA A 28 11.52 14.94 -6.48
CA ALA A 28 12.67 14.26 -7.09
C ALA A 28 12.61 14.30 -8.63
N ALA A 29 11.40 14.30 -9.20
CA ALA A 29 11.16 14.36 -10.64
C ALA A 29 11.54 15.71 -11.24
N VAL A 30 11.39 16.80 -10.47
CA VAL A 30 11.77 18.17 -10.88
C VAL A 30 12.73 18.78 -9.85
N PRO A 31 14.03 18.44 -9.91
CA PRO A 31 15.01 18.89 -8.93
C PRO A 31 15.13 20.41 -8.88
N GLY A 32 15.09 20.98 -7.68
CA GLY A 32 15.24 22.42 -7.45
C GLY A 32 13.93 23.21 -7.52
N ALA A 33 12.82 22.59 -7.89
CA ALA A 33 11.49 23.19 -7.80
C ALA A 33 10.82 22.89 -6.45
N THR A 34 9.97 23.80 -6.01
CA THR A 34 9.03 23.60 -4.91
C THR A 34 7.76 22.89 -5.40
N LEU A 35 6.95 22.33 -4.48
CA LEU A 35 5.68 21.71 -4.86
C LEU A 35 4.72 22.71 -5.53
N ASP A 36 4.70 23.95 -5.08
CA ASP A 36 3.84 24.99 -5.66
C ASP A 36 4.25 25.29 -7.11
N GLU A 37 5.56 25.41 -7.38
CA GLU A 37 6.08 25.59 -8.74
C GLU A 37 5.78 24.39 -9.65
N ILE A 38 5.79 23.17 -9.10
CA ILE A 38 5.39 21.96 -9.82
C ILE A 38 3.89 22.00 -10.15
N HIS A 39 3.04 22.35 -9.20
CA HIS A 39 1.60 22.49 -9.41
C HIS A 39 1.26 23.59 -10.43
N GLU A 40 1.96 24.71 -10.40
CA GLU A 40 1.85 25.75 -11.43
C GLU A 40 2.31 25.25 -12.80
N GLY A 41 3.43 24.52 -12.85
CA GLY A 41 3.95 23.93 -14.09
C GLY A 41 2.95 22.96 -14.73
N LEU A 42 2.32 22.11 -13.92
CA LEU A 42 1.23 21.23 -14.33
C LEU A 42 0.03 22.05 -14.85
N ALA A 43 -0.41 23.07 -14.11
CA ALA A 43 -1.54 23.90 -14.49
C ALA A 43 -1.31 24.66 -15.83
N ARG A 44 -0.09 25.13 -16.09
CA ARG A 44 0.29 25.75 -17.38
C ARG A 44 0.14 24.81 -18.57
N ARG A 45 0.13 23.49 -18.33
CA ARG A 45 -0.05 22.43 -19.33
C ARG A 45 -1.45 21.80 -19.30
N ASN A 46 -2.38 22.37 -18.52
CA ASN A 46 -3.71 21.79 -18.24
C ASN A 46 -3.66 20.41 -17.57
N GLU A 47 -2.56 20.10 -16.88
CA GLU A 47 -2.39 18.87 -16.11
C GLU A 47 -2.62 19.12 -14.61
N SER A 48 -2.96 18.06 -13.87
CA SER A 48 -3.08 18.14 -12.41
C SER A 48 -2.92 16.78 -11.73
N ILE A 49 -2.39 16.80 -10.50
CA ILE A 49 -2.34 15.62 -9.64
C ILE A 49 -3.56 15.66 -8.71
N SER A 50 -4.48 14.71 -8.88
CA SER A 50 -5.71 14.65 -8.08
C SER A 50 -5.45 14.09 -6.67
N LEU A 51 -5.45 14.98 -5.68
CA LEU A 51 -5.36 14.60 -4.26
C LEU A 51 -6.45 13.57 -3.88
N VAL A 52 -7.69 13.81 -4.32
CA VAL A 52 -8.83 12.93 -4.01
C VAL A 52 -8.59 11.53 -4.55
N ALA A 53 -8.18 11.40 -5.82
CA ALA A 53 -7.93 10.11 -6.43
C ALA A 53 -6.81 9.34 -5.68
N VAL A 54 -5.70 10.02 -5.38
CA VAL A 54 -4.58 9.40 -4.66
C VAL A 54 -5.00 8.92 -3.27
N LEU A 55 -5.73 9.75 -2.51
CA LEU A 55 -6.21 9.37 -1.18
C LEU A 55 -7.25 8.24 -1.24
N THR A 56 -8.13 8.22 -2.23
CA THR A 56 -9.10 7.12 -2.43
C THR A 56 -8.38 5.78 -2.61
N TRP A 57 -7.38 5.73 -3.50
CA TRP A 57 -6.67 4.48 -3.76
C TRP A 57 -5.77 4.05 -2.59
N THR A 58 -5.03 4.99 -2.00
CA THR A 58 -4.08 4.69 -0.91
C THR A 58 -4.76 4.35 0.41
N SER A 59 -5.99 4.83 0.64
CA SER A 59 -6.77 4.50 1.84
C SER A 59 -7.53 3.18 1.78
N LEU A 60 -7.75 2.61 0.58
CA LEU A 60 -8.57 1.42 0.40
C LEU A 60 -8.06 0.22 1.22
N GLY A 61 -6.74 -0.03 1.22
CA GLY A 61 -6.14 -1.08 2.02
C GLY A 61 -6.35 -0.87 3.54
N THR A 62 -6.23 0.37 4.00
CA THR A 62 -6.47 0.74 5.41
C THR A 62 -7.91 0.51 5.82
N LEU A 63 -8.88 0.86 4.96
CA LEU A 63 -10.30 0.60 5.20
C LEU A 63 -10.60 -0.90 5.28
N LEU A 64 -10.03 -1.70 4.38
CA LEU A 64 -10.14 -3.16 4.43
C LEU A 64 -9.53 -3.74 5.71
N ALA A 65 -8.37 -3.24 6.13
CA ALA A 65 -7.73 -3.66 7.37
C ALA A 65 -8.55 -3.29 8.61
N LEU A 66 -9.23 -2.14 8.60
CA LEU A 66 -10.15 -1.73 9.65
C LEU A 66 -11.33 -2.70 9.73
N VAL A 67 -11.90 -3.10 8.59
CA VAL A 67 -12.94 -4.14 8.54
C VAL A 67 -12.45 -5.44 9.18
N VAL A 68 -11.21 -5.88 8.91
CA VAL A 68 -10.62 -7.07 9.56
C VAL A 68 -10.55 -6.91 11.08
N VAL A 69 -10.15 -5.74 11.58
CA VAL A 69 -10.15 -5.46 13.03
C VAL A 69 -11.55 -5.56 13.61
N LEU A 70 -12.56 -4.98 12.95
CA LEU A 70 -13.96 -5.04 13.37
C LEU A 70 -14.48 -6.49 13.39
N LEU A 71 -14.25 -7.26 12.32
CA LEU A 71 -14.64 -8.67 12.24
C LEU A 71 -13.94 -9.55 13.28
N THR A 72 -12.72 -9.19 13.68
CA THR A 72 -12.01 -9.86 14.78
C THR A 72 -12.63 -9.49 16.14
N ALA A 73 -12.96 -8.21 16.35
CA ALA A 73 -13.56 -7.71 17.59
C ALA A 73 -14.96 -8.29 17.83
N THR A 74 -15.76 -8.44 16.76
CA THR A 74 -17.10 -9.05 16.81
C THR A 74 -17.06 -10.59 16.77
N ARG A 75 -15.87 -11.20 16.82
CA ARG A 75 -15.64 -12.66 16.81
C ARG A 75 -16.15 -13.40 15.56
N VAL A 76 -16.48 -12.70 14.47
CA VAL A 76 -16.79 -13.31 13.17
C VAL A 76 -15.56 -14.06 12.64
N ILE A 77 -14.37 -13.45 12.78
CA ILE A 77 -13.09 -14.10 12.49
C ILE A 77 -12.33 -14.28 13.80
N SER A 78 -12.28 -15.51 14.32
CA SER A 78 -11.61 -15.82 15.59
C SER A 78 -10.26 -16.52 15.42
N ARG A 79 -10.00 -17.10 14.25
CA ARG A 79 -8.74 -17.82 13.98
C ARG A 79 -7.63 -16.83 13.64
N LEU A 80 -6.60 -16.79 14.50
CA LEU A 80 -5.38 -15.98 14.32
C LEU A 80 -4.80 -16.13 12.90
N ARG A 81 -4.69 -17.37 12.40
CA ARG A 81 -4.16 -17.66 11.08
C ARG A 81 -4.95 -16.96 9.96
N THR A 82 -6.28 -16.93 10.08
CA THR A 82 -7.14 -16.27 9.08
C THR A 82 -6.92 -14.76 9.08
N VAL A 83 -6.84 -14.13 10.26
CA VAL A 83 -6.56 -12.69 10.38
C VAL A 83 -5.23 -12.33 9.71
N VAL A 84 -4.17 -13.10 9.99
CA VAL A 84 -2.83 -12.87 9.41
C VAL A 84 -2.86 -13.03 7.89
N ILE A 85 -3.45 -14.11 7.36
CA ILE A 85 -3.53 -14.34 5.91
C ILE A 85 -4.27 -13.18 5.22
N VAL A 86 -5.42 -12.76 5.74
CA VAL A 86 -6.20 -11.68 5.11
C VAL A 86 -5.44 -10.36 5.12
N GLN A 87 -4.77 -10.00 6.21
CA GLN A 87 -3.98 -8.77 6.27
C GLN A 87 -2.74 -8.81 5.36
N LEU A 88 -2.08 -9.96 5.25
CA LEU A 88 -0.99 -10.12 4.29
C LEU A 88 -1.50 -10.01 2.85
N LEU A 89 -2.65 -10.60 2.52
CA LEU A 89 -3.25 -10.45 1.19
C LEU A 89 -3.60 -8.99 0.86
N ILE A 90 -4.06 -8.20 1.84
CA ILE A 90 -4.25 -6.75 1.65
C ILE A 90 -2.92 -6.06 1.29
N LEU A 91 -1.81 -6.42 1.96
CA LEU A 91 -0.47 -5.90 1.62
C LEU A 91 0.02 -6.37 0.25
N VAL A 92 -0.29 -7.60 -0.17
CA VAL A 92 0.02 -8.09 -1.53
C VAL A 92 -0.64 -7.21 -2.58
N LEU A 93 -1.90 -6.85 -2.37
CA LEU A 93 -2.64 -5.94 -3.23
C LEU A 93 -2.14 -4.49 -3.14
N GLY A 94 -1.28 -4.17 -2.18
CA GLY A 94 -0.68 -2.84 -2.02
C GLY A 94 0.09 -2.38 -3.26
N ALA A 95 0.87 -3.26 -3.91
CA ALA A 95 1.65 -2.91 -5.10
C ALA A 95 0.76 -2.55 -6.32
N PRO A 96 -0.22 -3.36 -6.73
CA PRO A 96 -1.11 -2.97 -7.83
C PRO A 96 -1.95 -1.74 -7.47
N MET A 97 -2.40 -1.59 -6.22
CA MET A 97 -3.10 -0.37 -5.79
C MET A 97 -2.20 0.87 -5.88
N TYR A 98 -0.94 0.76 -5.47
CA TYR A 98 0.05 1.85 -5.62
C TYR A 98 0.24 2.22 -7.09
N PHE A 99 0.40 1.23 -7.97
CA PHE A 99 0.54 1.47 -9.40
C PHE A 99 -0.66 2.25 -9.97
N PHE A 100 -1.90 1.83 -9.68
CA PHE A 100 -3.08 2.55 -10.14
C PHE A 100 -3.21 3.96 -9.53
N ALA A 101 -2.76 4.14 -8.28
CA ALA A 101 -2.77 5.44 -7.62
C ALA A 101 -1.73 6.41 -8.19
N SER A 102 -0.55 5.91 -8.57
CA SER A 102 0.58 6.73 -9.02
C SER A 102 0.56 6.97 -10.53
N PHE A 103 -0.11 6.12 -11.31
CA PHE A 103 -0.04 6.15 -12.78
C PHE A 103 -0.44 7.50 -13.37
N SER A 104 -1.60 8.05 -12.98
CA SER A 104 -2.07 9.33 -13.50
C SER A 104 -1.16 10.49 -13.08
N ALA A 105 -0.66 10.47 -11.85
CA ALA A 105 0.28 11.49 -11.36
C ALA A 105 1.61 11.43 -12.12
N GLY A 106 2.12 10.23 -12.40
CA GLY A 106 3.32 10.01 -13.19
C GLY A 106 3.16 10.50 -14.64
N MET A 107 2.03 10.21 -15.28
CA MET A 107 1.72 10.70 -16.63
C MET A 107 1.62 12.23 -16.67
N ALA A 108 0.91 12.84 -15.72
CA ALA A 108 0.79 14.29 -15.64
C ALA A 108 2.16 14.99 -15.51
N LEU A 109 3.07 14.43 -14.70
CA LEU A 109 4.45 14.91 -14.60
C LEU A 109 5.24 14.71 -15.89
N ALA A 110 5.07 13.55 -16.54
CA ALA A 110 5.73 13.24 -17.80
C ALA A 110 5.33 14.24 -18.91
N ASP A 111 4.04 14.52 -19.03
CA ASP A 111 3.48 15.40 -20.05
C ASP A 111 3.82 16.87 -19.78
N ALA A 112 3.89 17.29 -18.51
CA ALA A 112 4.19 18.67 -18.16
C ALA A 112 5.69 19.02 -18.27
N PHE A 113 6.57 18.09 -17.86
CA PHE A 113 8.01 18.35 -17.73
C PHE A 113 8.87 17.58 -18.74
N PHE A 114 8.27 16.82 -19.67
CA PHE A 114 8.97 15.99 -20.66
C PHE A 114 9.94 14.99 -20.03
N ILE A 115 9.52 14.40 -18.92
CA ILE A 115 10.27 13.39 -18.17
C ILE A 115 9.58 12.02 -18.27
N SER A 116 10.20 10.96 -17.75
CA SER A 116 9.51 9.67 -17.65
C SER A 116 8.41 9.71 -16.58
N GLY A 117 7.32 8.96 -16.78
CA GLY A 117 6.24 8.85 -15.78
C GLY A 117 6.54 7.89 -14.62
N GLY A 118 7.78 7.42 -14.50
CA GLY A 118 8.20 6.47 -13.48
C GLY A 118 8.48 7.11 -12.11
N ASP A 119 8.88 6.26 -11.16
CA ASP A 119 9.35 6.71 -9.85
C ASP A 119 10.82 7.18 -9.92
N TYR A 120 11.07 8.38 -9.42
CA TYR A 120 12.38 9.03 -9.25
C TYR A 120 12.97 8.81 -7.85
N THR A 121 12.21 8.21 -6.94
CA THR A 121 12.62 7.89 -5.57
C THR A 121 12.44 6.40 -5.28
N PRO A 122 13.22 5.83 -4.34
CA PRO A 122 13.26 4.38 -4.11
C PRO A 122 12.00 3.83 -3.43
N TRP A 123 11.12 4.68 -2.88
CA TRP A 123 10.01 4.25 -2.04
C TRP A 123 8.97 3.43 -2.80
N GLY A 124 8.69 3.75 -4.07
CA GLY A 124 7.80 2.92 -4.90
C GLY A 124 8.33 1.49 -5.05
N GLY A 125 9.64 1.34 -5.28
CA GLY A 125 10.31 0.05 -5.28
C GLY A 125 10.24 -0.68 -3.93
N LEU A 126 10.45 0.04 -2.82
CA LEU A 126 10.36 -0.53 -1.47
C LEU A 126 8.93 -1.01 -1.15
N LEU A 127 7.90 -0.26 -1.53
CA LEU A 127 6.50 -0.65 -1.40
C LEU A 127 6.22 -1.93 -2.20
N GLY A 128 6.72 -2.01 -3.44
CA GLY A 128 6.66 -3.23 -4.24
C GLY A 128 7.32 -4.45 -3.57
N LEU A 129 8.51 -4.26 -2.98
CA LEU A 129 9.22 -5.31 -2.24
C LEU A 129 8.44 -5.77 -1.00
N LEU A 130 7.79 -4.85 -0.28
CA LEU A 130 6.95 -5.18 0.87
C LEU A 130 5.74 -6.03 0.45
N SER A 131 5.09 -5.70 -0.67
CA SER A 131 4.01 -6.52 -1.23
C SER A 131 4.50 -7.91 -1.67
N ALA A 132 5.68 -8.00 -2.28
CA ALA A 132 6.28 -9.28 -2.65
C ALA A 132 6.64 -10.13 -1.41
N ALA A 133 7.20 -9.51 -0.38
CA ALA A 133 7.47 -10.17 0.89
C ALA A 133 6.18 -10.65 1.57
N ALA A 134 5.11 -9.85 1.54
CA ALA A 134 3.80 -10.24 2.04
C ALA A 134 3.23 -11.45 1.30
N LEU A 135 3.46 -11.55 -0.01
CA LEU A 135 3.05 -12.71 -0.81
C LEU A 135 3.79 -13.97 -0.36
N ILE A 136 5.11 -13.89 -0.22
CA ILE A 136 5.94 -15.00 0.26
C ILE A 136 5.49 -15.44 1.65
N CYS A 137 5.30 -14.50 2.58
CA CYS A 137 4.79 -14.78 3.93
C CYS A 137 3.41 -15.42 3.90
N THR A 138 2.52 -14.97 3.02
CA THR A 138 1.19 -15.58 2.84
C THR A 138 1.31 -17.04 2.43
N LEU A 139 2.13 -17.33 1.41
CA LEU A 139 2.37 -18.70 0.94
C LEU A 139 2.96 -19.58 2.05
N MET A 140 3.94 -19.08 2.81
CA MET A 140 4.50 -19.80 3.96
C MET A 140 3.44 -20.12 5.01
N VAL A 141 2.59 -19.17 5.39
CA VAL A 141 1.53 -19.38 6.40
C VAL A 141 0.45 -20.36 5.91
N VAL A 142 0.17 -20.38 4.60
CA VAL A 142 -0.78 -21.31 3.98
C VAL A 142 -0.22 -22.74 3.92
N ILE A 143 1.04 -22.89 3.48
CA ILE A 143 1.71 -24.18 3.27
C ILE A 143 2.04 -24.85 4.61
N PHE A 144 2.67 -24.11 5.53
CA PHE A 144 3.08 -24.63 6.84
C PHE A 144 1.89 -24.61 7.80
N ARG A 145 0.98 -25.59 7.66
CA ARG A 145 -0.01 -25.88 8.70
C ARG A 145 0.74 -26.40 9.93
N GLY A 146 0.62 -25.70 11.06
CA GLY A 146 1.07 -26.24 12.35
C GLY A 146 0.54 -27.67 12.50
N ARG A 147 1.45 -28.64 12.72
CA ARG A 147 1.10 -30.04 12.94
C ARG A 147 0.00 -30.08 14.00
N PRO A 148 -1.16 -30.71 13.76
CA PRO A 148 -2.11 -30.94 14.85
C PRO A 148 -1.36 -31.74 15.90
N GLY A 149 -1.20 -31.15 17.09
CA GLY A 149 -0.59 -31.84 18.22
C GLY A 149 -1.29 -33.18 18.39
N MET A 150 -0.50 -34.25 18.43
CA MET A 150 -0.98 -35.59 18.76
C MET A 150 -1.83 -35.45 20.03
N ARG A 151 -3.15 -35.61 19.90
CA ARG A 151 -4.01 -35.91 21.03
C ARG A 151 -3.50 -37.24 21.57
N THR A 152 -2.66 -37.18 22.59
CA THR A 152 -2.38 -38.34 23.44
C THR A 152 -3.72 -38.79 23.99
N ALA A 153 -4.24 -39.88 23.45
CA ALA A 153 -5.30 -40.63 24.08
C ALA A 153 -4.81 -41.02 25.48
N ARG A 154 -5.39 -40.42 26.52
CA ARG A 154 -5.33 -41.00 27.86
C ARG A 154 -6.59 -41.85 28.01
N THR A 155 -6.35 -43.16 27.99
CA THR A 155 -7.17 -44.22 28.59
C THR A 155 -7.35 -43.99 30.07
#